data_AF-A0A927ECW6-F1
#
_entry.id   AF-A0A927ECW6-F1
#
_cell.length_a   1.000
_cell.length_b   1.000
_cell.length_c   1.000
_cell.angle_alpha   90.00
_cell.angle_beta   90.00
_cell.angle_gamma   90.00
#
_symmetry.space_group_name_H-M   'P 1'
#
loop_
_entity.id
_entity.type
_entity.pdbx_description
1 polymer ?
#
loop_
_entity_poly.entity_id
_entity_poly.type
_entity_poly.pdbx_seq_one_letter_code
_entity_poly.pdbx_strand_id
1 'polypeptide(L)'
;MIVPFLIMLREGIEAALIVGIVASYLVRTGRREWLPALWVGVGLACAASLVAGAALDIVAGELPQRGQELFEAVIGLIAAAMLVSMVFWMRKAARSIKGELQAGVDAALSGEHQGFALVGLAFLAVVREGLESVFFLLAIFQQNGGWGPALGAGLGILLAVAAGYAIYALGVKLNLRVFFRWTGILILFVAAGLVANAVRSLHEAGLWNHLQQNVYDLGTTLPADGPLGAILSGFFGYQERAALGEVIAYLAFLVPALVLFLRAGGQDQATTVARAGTRHSPRLKLAGVATLLLICGGISAFVYAAGNRRAATPDRNEIAVAITDKSCEPATLTVPAGRLSFVVTNRGERVLEWEILDGVMVLEERENIAPGQSRRLTTQLHPGEYSITCGLLSAPRGRLIVQASTAQPRPALTLMDMVGPAAEYRAVLSERTAAFGSALDAFEQAQAAGDAQAAREARRDAMALLPVLRPATAGDAELDTLFARVQTALAGDTAAVPAEIRQAGEAFRTALSQRTVLPDTMLAGAITLLSPQDGETSAPEDVAAASAIARLLLPLTARIDPDLAARTGADLAGLPRDAKPGGATRALAEDLAAMRKALALPETERRS
;
A
#
# COMPACT_ATOMS: atom_id res chain seq x y z
N MET A 1 -13.83 9.68 20.11
CA MET A 1 -13.85 10.75 21.14
C MET A 1 -13.49 10.24 22.55
N ILE A 2 -14.11 9.16 23.05
CA ILE A 2 -13.99 8.80 24.47
C ILE A 2 -12.60 8.21 24.84
N VAL A 3 -11.96 7.47 23.95
CA VAL A 3 -10.64 6.89 24.24
C VAL A 3 -9.56 7.96 24.37
N PRO A 4 -9.40 8.89 23.40
CA PRO A 4 -8.52 10.05 23.59
C PRO A 4 -8.86 10.87 24.83
N PHE A 5 -10.16 10.99 25.17
CA PHE A 5 -10.60 11.65 26.39
C PHE A 5 -10.06 10.97 27.66
N LEU A 6 -10.19 9.65 27.78
CA LEU A 6 -9.74 8.93 28.97
C LEU A 6 -8.22 8.87 29.08
N ILE A 7 -7.52 8.71 27.95
CA ILE A 7 -6.06 8.75 27.92
C ILE A 7 -5.58 10.13 28.35
N MET A 8 -6.06 11.21 27.72
CA MET A 8 -5.66 12.56 28.11
C MET A 8 -6.10 12.95 29.53
N LEU A 9 -7.24 12.45 29.98
CA LEU A 9 -7.68 12.64 31.36
C LEU A 9 -6.69 11.99 32.33
N ARG A 10 -6.25 10.76 32.05
CA ARG A 10 -5.28 10.06 32.87
C ARG A 10 -3.92 10.76 32.85
N GLU A 11 -3.29 10.88 31.69
CA GLU A 11 -1.94 11.44 31.59
C GLU A 11 -1.93 12.90 32.06
N GLY A 12 -3.01 13.64 31.77
CA GLY A 12 -3.23 14.97 32.29
C GLY A 12 -3.34 15.00 33.81
N ILE A 13 -4.05 14.06 34.45
CA ILE A 13 -4.14 13.97 35.92
C ILE A 13 -2.78 13.63 36.52
N GLU A 14 -2.00 12.74 35.91
CA GLU A 14 -0.68 12.34 36.38
C GLU A 14 0.29 13.54 36.33
N ALA A 15 0.36 14.23 35.18
CA ALA A 15 1.12 15.46 35.04
C ALA A 15 0.65 16.55 36.02
N ALA A 16 -0.67 16.75 36.16
CA ALA A 16 -1.24 17.74 37.06
C ALA A 16 -0.98 17.42 38.54
N LEU A 17 -0.89 16.15 38.91
CA LEU A 17 -0.55 15.70 40.25
C LEU A 17 0.92 15.98 40.57
N ILE A 18 1.85 15.71 39.64
CA ILE A 18 3.27 16.03 39.83
C ILE A 18 3.46 17.54 39.98
N VAL A 19 2.92 18.33 39.04
CA VAL A 19 2.98 19.80 39.08
C VAL A 19 2.30 20.33 40.35
N GLY A 20 1.17 19.76 40.75
CA GLY A 20 0.44 20.12 41.97
C GLY A 20 1.23 19.85 43.25
N ILE A 21 1.95 18.73 43.35
CA ILE A 21 2.83 18.42 44.49
C ILE A 21 3.98 19.43 44.58
N VAL A 22 4.67 19.69 43.46
CA VAL A 22 5.80 20.63 43.42
C VAL A 22 5.33 22.06 43.73
N ALA A 23 4.22 22.50 43.12
CA ALA A 23 3.63 23.80 43.39
C ALA A 23 3.20 23.95 44.86
N SER A 24 2.55 22.92 45.43
CA SER A 24 2.16 22.91 46.85
C SER A 24 3.37 22.96 47.77
N TYR A 25 4.45 22.25 47.44
CA TYR A 25 5.69 22.24 48.21
C TYR A 25 6.36 23.62 48.22
N LEU A 26 6.53 24.26 47.05
CA LEU A 26 7.09 25.62 46.93
C LEU A 26 6.26 26.65 47.70
N VAL A 27 4.93 26.52 47.68
CA VAL A 27 4.03 27.39 48.43
C VAL A 27 4.14 27.16 49.94
N ARG A 28 4.28 25.91 50.39
CA ARG A 28 4.40 25.54 51.81
C ARG A 28 5.74 25.94 52.42
N THR A 29 6.81 25.91 51.64
CA THR A 29 8.16 26.30 52.07
C THR A 29 8.43 27.81 51.94
N GLY A 30 7.42 28.60 51.56
CA GLY A 30 7.54 30.06 51.41
C GLY A 30 8.22 30.52 50.10
N ARG A 31 8.64 29.60 49.25
CA ARG A 31 9.42 29.82 48.02
C ARG A 31 8.56 30.12 46.79
N ARG A 32 7.55 30.98 46.94
CA ARG A 32 6.55 31.27 45.88
C ARG A 32 7.16 31.94 44.64
N GLU A 33 8.29 32.61 44.80
CA GLU A 33 9.06 33.25 43.72
C GLU A 33 9.52 32.29 42.62
N TRP A 34 9.60 30.98 42.91
CA TRP A 34 10.01 29.95 41.95
C TRP A 34 8.84 29.31 41.19
N LEU A 35 7.59 29.70 41.48
CA LEU A 35 6.43 29.24 40.73
C LEU A 35 6.48 29.57 39.23
N PRO A 36 6.95 30.77 38.79
CA PRO A 36 7.13 31.05 37.36
C PRO A 36 8.10 30.07 36.68
N ALA A 37 9.19 29.69 37.36
CA ALA A 37 10.16 28.73 36.84
C ALA A 37 9.53 27.33 36.63
N LEU A 38 8.70 26.87 37.57
CA LEU A 38 7.88 25.66 37.41
C LEU A 38 6.99 25.76 36.15
N TRP A 39 6.26 26.86 35.96
CA TRP A 39 5.37 27.05 34.81
C TRP A 39 6.11 27.17 33.48
N VAL A 40 7.31 27.75 33.45
CA VAL A 40 8.17 27.76 32.26
C VAL A 40 8.54 26.32 31.87
N GLY A 41 8.93 25.47 32.84
CA GLY A 41 9.21 24.06 32.59
C GLY A 41 8.01 23.30 32.02
N VAL A 42 6.81 23.50 32.59
CA VAL A 42 5.56 22.91 32.07
C VAL A 42 5.26 23.41 30.65
N GLY A 43 5.39 24.72 30.40
CA GLY A 43 5.16 25.31 29.08
C GLY A 43 6.11 24.76 28.01
N LEU A 44 7.39 24.63 28.33
CA LEU A 44 8.39 24.03 27.45
C LEU A 44 8.09 22.55 27.16
N ALA A 45 7.66 21.79 28.16
CA ALA A 45 7.29 20.38 27.98
C ALA A 45 6.07 20.21 27.07
N CYS A 46 5.03 21.03 27.25
CA CYS A 46 3.86 21.04 26.37
C CYS A 46 4.24 21.40 24.93
N ALA A 47 5.06 22.44 24.74
CA ALA A 47 5.53 22.84 23.42
C ALA A 47 6.35 21.74 22.75
N ALA A 48 7.30 21.12 23.47
CA ALA A 48 8.10 20.02 22.97
C ALA A 48 7.25 18.80 22.56
N SER A 49 6.22 18.47 23.36
CA SER A 49 5.31 17.37 23.06
C SER A 49 4.48 17.64 21.80
N LEU A 50 3.96 18.86 21.64
CA LEU A 50 3.23 19.25 20.43
C LEU A 50 4.11 19.22 19.18
N VAL A 51 5.36 19.70 19.29
CA VAL A 51 6.34 19.64 18.19
C VAL A 51 6.67 18.20 17.83
N ALA A 52 6.91 17.33 18.82
CA ALA A 52 7.17 15.91 18.59
C ALA A 52 5.98 15.22 17.89
N GLY A 53 4.75 15.48 18.35
CA GLY A 53 3.54 14.94 17.71
C GLY A 53 3.35 15.42 16.28
N ALA A 54 3.55 16.72 16.02
CA ALA A 54 3.47 17.27 14.67
C ALA A 54 4.55 16.70 13.74
N ALA A 55 5.78 16.56 14.23
CA ALA A 55 6.88 15.98 13.45
C ALA A 55 6.60 14.52 13.08
N LEU A 56 6.10 13.72 14.03
CA LEU A 56 5.74 12.32 13.78
C LEU A 56 4.57 12.18 12.79
N ASP A 57 3.54 13.04 12.89
CA ASP A 57 2.42 13.07 11.94
C ASP A 57 2.87 13.40 10.51
N ILE A 58 3.78 14.38 10.35
CA ILE A 58 4.34 14.77 9.06
C ILE A 58 5.14 13.62 8.44
N VAL A 59 6.04 13.00 9.21
CA VAL A 59 6.88 11.89 8.73
C VAL A 59 6.01 10.69 8.33
N ALA A 60 4.98 10.37 9.11
CA ALA A 60 4.06 9.27 8.79
C ALA A 60 3.32 9.51 7.46
N GLY A 61 2.92 10.77 7.18
CA GLY A 61 2.20 11.13 5.96
C GLY A 61 3.00 11.03 4.66
N GLU A 62 4.33 10.95 4.72
CA GLU A 62 5.21 10.85 3.54
C GLU A 62 5.55 9.40 3.15
N LEU A 63 5.19 8.42 3.99
CA LEU A 63 5.50 7.00 3.75
C LEU A 63 4.55 6.37 2.71
N PRO A 64 5.01 5.41 1.88
CA PRO A 64 4.14 4.57 1.04
C PRO A 64 3.13 3.76 1.87
N GLN A 65 1.98 3.33 1.29
CA GLN A 65 0.90 2.59 2.00
C GLN A 65 1.43 1.46 2.89
N ARG A 66 2.21 0.54 2.31
CA ARG A 66 2.82 -0.57 3.04
C ARG A 66 3.71 -0.13 4.21
N GLY A 67 4.39 1.02 4.05
CA GLY A 67 5.21 1.62 5.09
C GLY A 67 4.38 2.27 6.20
N GLN A 68 3.23 2.87 5.86
CA GLN A 68 2.29 3.44 6.82
C GLN A 68 1.65 2.37 7.68
N GLU A 69 1.15 1.29 7.06
CA GLU A 69 0.56 0.16 7.80
C GLU A 69 1.56 -0.52 8.75
N LEU A 70 2.81 -0.69 8.29
CA LEU A 70 3.89 -1.19 9.15
C LEU A 70 4.20 -0.22 10.29
N PHE A 71 4.26 1.08 10.01
CA PHE A 71 4.53 2.11 11.00
C PHE A 71 3.42 2.16 12.05
N GLU A 72 2.15 2.04 11.63
CA GLU A 72 0.99 1.94 12.51
C GLU A 72 1.09 0.70 13.40
N ALA A 73 1.36 -0.47 12.84
CA ALA A 73 1.52 -1.71 13.61
C ALA A 73 2.62 -1.58 14.68
N VAL A 74 3.77 -1.04 14.30
CA VAL A 74 4.92 -0.85 15.21
C VAL A 74 4.58 0.13 16.33
N ILE A 75 3.99 1.29 15.99
CA ILE A 75 3.60 2.28 17.01
C ILE A 75 2.51 1.73 17.92
N GLY A 76 1.51 1.02 17.37
CA GLY A 76 0.46 0.37 18.15
C GLY A 76 1.01 -0.64 19.16
N LEU A 77 1.99 -1.45 18.75
CA LEU A 77 2.67 -2.40 19.65
C LEU A 77 3.54 -1.70 20.71
N ILE A 78 4.27 -0.65 20.33
CA ILE A 78 5.06 0.15 21.28
C ILE A 78 4.12 0.80 22.31
N ALA A 79 3.01 1.39 21.86
CA ALA A 79 1.99 1.97 22.71
C ALA A 79 1.40 0.91 23.66
N ALA A 80 1.01 -0.26 23.16
CA ALA A 80 0.50 -1.35 24.00
C ALA A 80 1.52 -1.80 25.07
N ALA A 81 2.80 -1.95 24.69
CA ALA A 81 3.87 -2.32 25.61
C ALA A 81 4.10 -1.24 26.69
N MET A 82 4.07 0.04 26.30
CA MET A 82 4.16 1.17 27.23
C MET A 82 2.98 1.19 28.20
N LEU A 83 1.74 1.02 27.74
CA LEU A 83 0.55 0.95 28.59
C LEU A 83 0.67 -0.16 29.63
N VAL A 84 1.06 -1.37 29.21
CA VAL A 84 1.25 -2.50 30.12
C VAL A 84 2.32 -2.19 31.14
N SER A 85 3.50 -1.75 30.70
CA SER A 85 4.61 -1.39 31.57
C SER A 85 4.17 -0.38 32.63
N MET A 86 3.45 0.67 32.23
CA MET A 86 3.01 1.74 33.12
C MET A 86 1.93 1.27 34.11
N VAL A 87 0.96 0.44 33.67
CA VAL A 87 -0.07 -0.14 34.55
C VAL A 87 0.58 -0.99 35.65
N PHE A 88 1.63 -1.76 35.34
CA PHE A 88 2.37 -2.54 36.34
C PHE A 88 3.34 -1.67 37.16
N TRP A 89 3.96 -0.65 36.57
CA TRP A 89 4.88 0.27 37.24
C TRP A 89 4.18 1.15 38.28
N MET A 90 3.08 1.82 37.93
CA MET A 90 2.34 2.69 38.85
C MET A 90 1.83 1.94 40.08
N ARG A 91 1.42 0.68 39.90
CA ARG A 91 1.01 -0.18 41.00
C ARG A 91 2.14 -0.42 42.01
N LYS A 92 3.38 -0.50 41.54
CA LYS A 92 4.58 -0.63 42.39
C LYS A 92 4.98 0.72 43.00
N ALA A 93 4.89 1.80 42.21
CA ALA A 93 5.33 3.15 42.57
C ALA A 93 4.38 3.92 43.50
N ALA A 94 3.10 3.54 43.59
CA ALA A 94 2.09 4.19 44.45
C ALA A 94 2.47 4.30 45.95
N ARG A 95 3.56 3.64 46.39
CA ARG A 95 4.07 3.65 47.76
C ARG A 95 5.22 4.65 48.03
N SER A 96 5.99 5.10 47.02
CA SER A 96 7.22 5.91 47.23
C SER A 96 7.24 7.30 46.56
N ILE A 97 6.34 7.56 45.60
CA ILE A 97 6.31 8.78 44.76
C ILE A 97 6.41 10.08 45.57
N LYS A 98 5.71 10.17 46.72
CA LYS A 98 5.72 11.39 47.54
C LYS A 98 7.11 11.71 48.11
N GLY A 99 7.86 10.68 48.54
CA GLY A 99 9.18 10.87 49.17
C GLY A 99 10.27 11.20 48.16
N GLU A 100 10.26 10.53 47.00
CA GLU A 100 11.25 10.73 45.93
C GLU A 100 11.12 12.12 45.28
N LEU A 101 9.90 12.59 45.04
CA LEU A 101 9.65 13.93 44.50
C LEU A 101 10.08 15.03 45.47
N GLN A 102 9.86 14.84 46.78
CA GLN A 102 10.31 15.81 47.79
C GLN A 102 11.84 15.89 47.84
N ALA A 103 12.52 14.75 47.84
CA ALA A 103 13.99 14.69 47.81
C ALA A 103 14.57 15.30 46.52
N GLY A 104 13.93 15.08 45.36
CA GLY A 104 14.35 15.66 44.08
C GLY A 104 14.22 17.19 44.03
N VAL A 105 13.15 17.74 44.62
CA VAL A 105 12.97 19.20 44.71
C VAL A 105 13.99 19.82 45.67
N ASP A 106 14.28 19.16 46.80
CA ASP A 106 15.29 19.63 47.75
C ASP A 106 16.70 19.62 47.14
N ALA A 107 17.05 18.59 46.37
CA ALA A 107 18.32 18.51 45.65
C ALA A 107 18.45 19.57 44.54
N ALA A 108 17.37 19.84 43.79
CA ALA A 108 17.35 20.88 42.77
C ALA A 108 17.53 22.29 43.35
N LEU A 109 17.07 22.50 44.59
CA LEU A 109 17.16 23.78 45.30
C LEU A 109 18.47 23.96 46.09
N SER A 110 19.34 22.95 46.18
CA SER A 110 20.63 23.03 46.89
C SER A 110 21.83 23.41 46.01
N GLY A 111 21.68 23.47 44.69
CA GLY A 111 22.77 23.83 43.75
C GLY A 111 22.89 25.34 43.46
N GLU A 112 23.92 25.76 42.71
CA GLU A 112 24.14 27.16 42.29
C GLU A 112 23.13 27.66 41.22
N HIS A 113 22.49 26.75 40.47
CA HIS A 113 21.56 27.08 39.37
C HIS A 113 20.12 26.65 39.67
N GLN A 114 19.59 27.09 40.82
CA GLN A 114 18.31 26.65 41.41
C GLN A 114 17.11 26.81 40.47
N GLY A 115 17.07 27.89 39.68
CA GLY A 115 15.99 28.16 38.73
C GLY A 115 15.97 27.18 37.55
N PHE A 116 17.13 26.93 36.94
CA PHE A 116 17.24 25.99 35.82
C PHE A 116 17.01 24.55 36.26
N ALA A 117 17.43 24.18 37.46
CA ALA A 117 17.19 22.85 38.02
C ALA A 117 15.68 22.59 38.22
N LEU A 118 14.94 23.59 38.73
CA LEU A 118 13.49 23.47 38.90
C LEU A 118 12.74 23.46 37.56
N VAL A 119 13.15 24.29 36.59
CA VAL A 119 12.62 24.24 35.21
C VAL A 119 12.86 22.86 34.60
N GLY A 120 14.09 22.32 34.72
CA GLY A 120 14.47 21.01 34.19
C GLY A 120 13.71 19.87 34.85
N LEU A 121 13.52 19.90 36.17
CA LEU A 121 12.73 18.90 36.89
C LEU A 121 11.27 18.89 36.42
N ALA A 122 10.64 20.07 36.33
CA ALA A 122 9.28 20.21 35.85
C ALA A 122 9.14 19.80 34.39
N PHE A 123 10.08 20.21 33.55
CA PHE A 123 10.15 19.84 32.14
C PHE A 123 10.24 18.33 31.97
N LEU A 124 11.21 17.66 32.60
CA LEU A 124 11.41 16.22 32.47
C LEU A 124 10.23 15.42 33.01
N ALA A 125 9.62 15.88 34.10
CA ALA A 125 8.44 15.23 34.65
C ALA A 125 7.24 15.30 33.71
N VAL A 126 6.96 16.47 33.12
CA VAL A 126 5.79 16.66 32.25
C VAL A 126 6.02 16.16 30.83
N VAL A 127 7.23 16.32 30.27
CA VAL A 127 7.54 15.90 28.89
C VAL A 127 7.45 14.40 28.74
N ARG A 128 7.75 13.63 29.80
CA ARG A 128 7.53 12.19 29.81
C ARG A 128 6.06 11.85 29.57
N GLU A 129 5.16 12.35 30.41
CA GLU A 129 3.72 12.13 30.27
C GLU A 129 3.18 12.67 28.93
N GLY A 130 3.76 13.78 28.46
CA GLY A 130 3.44 14.40 27.17
C GLY A 130 3.88 13.56 25.96
N LEU A 131 5.05 12.93 25.99
CA LEU A 131 5.51 12.02 24.93
C LEU A 131 4.68 10.74 24.90
N GLU A 132 4.35 10.18 26.07
CA GLU A 132 3.45 9.02 26.16
C GLU A 132 2.08 9.35 25.54
N SER A 133 1.51 10.52 25.89
CA SER A 133 0.30 11.07 25.30
C SER A 133 0.37 11.20 23.78
N VAL A 134 1.50 11.67 23.24
CA VAL A 134 1.72 11.81 21.79
C VAL A 134 1.68 10.46 21.09
N PHE A 135 2.40 9.45 21.60
CA PHE A 135 2.40 8.11 21.00
C PHE A 135 1.00 7.48 21.02
N PHE A 136 0.26 7.62 22.12
CA PHE A 136 -1.10 7.09 22.22
C PHE A 136 -2.08 7.79 21.29
N LEU A 137 -2.03 9.12 21.24
CA LEU A 137 -2.89 9.89 20.38
C LEU A 137 -2.57 9.58 18.91
N LEU A 138 -1.31 9.54 18.52
CA LEU A 138 -0.91 9.24 17.14
C LEU A 138 -1.46 7.90 16.66
N ALA A 139 -1.33 6.84 17.48
CA ALA A 139 -1.91 5.52 17.16
C ALA A 139 -3.43 5.58 16.93
N ILE A 140 -4.16 6.37 17.72
CA ILE A 140 -5.63 6.47 17.61
C ILE A 140 -6.07 7.40 16.47
N PHE A 141 -5.32 8.49 16.23
CA PHE A 141 -5.61 9.46 15.18
C PHE A 141 -5.36 8.89 13.78
N GLN A 142 -4.41 7.98 13.63
CA GLN A 142 -4.19 7.26 12.37
C GLN A 142 -5.36 6.31 12.08
N GLN A 143 -5.90 5.66 13.11
CA GLN A 143 -7.02 4.72 12.99
C GLN A 143 -8.38 5.36 12.71
N ASN A 144 -8.59 6.61 13.10
CA ASN A 144 -9.90 7.27 13.04
C ASN A 144 -9.80 8.64 12.39
N GLY A 145 -10.27 8.75 11.14
CA GLY A 145 -10.43 10.03 10.46
C GLY A 145 -11.42 10.97 11.18
N GLY A 146 -11.09 12.26 11.30
CA GLY A 146 -12.01 13.31 11.74
C GLY A 146 -11.60 14.07 13.01
N TRP A 147 -12.48 14.97 13.45
CA TRP A 147 -12.27 15.92 14.56
C TRP A 147 -12.64 15.36 15.94
N GLY A 148 -13.35 14.23 15.98
CA GLY A 148 -13.82 13.59 17.19
C GLY A 148 -12.70 13.18 18.17
N PRO A 149 -11.61 12.53 17.73
CA PRO A 149 -10.51 12.17 18.61
C PRO A 149 -9.85 13.41 19.26
N ALA A 150 -9.68 14.50 18.51
CA ALA A 150 -9.11 15.76 19.02
C ALA A 150 -10.00 16.45 20.06
N LEU A 151 -11.31 16.50 19.83
CA LEU A 151 -12.26 16.99 20.83
C LEU A 151 -12.23 16.15 22.10
N GLY A 152 -12.16 14.82 21.95
CA GLY A 152 -11.99 13.89 23.07
C GLY A 152 -10.78 14.22 23.92
N ALA A 153 -9.61 14.28 23.28
CA ALA A 153 -8.35 14.63 23.91
C ALA A 153 -8.44 15.99 24.65
N GLY A 154 -8.98 17.02 24.01
CA GLY A 154 -9.15 18.35 24.59
C GLY A 154 -10.05 18.36 25.83
N LEU A 155 -11.19 17.66 25.80
CA LEU A 155 -12.06 17.52 26.97
C LEU A 155 -11.38 16.77 28.12
N GLY A 156 -10.54 15.78 27.81
CA GLY A 156 -9.77 15.03 28.80
C GLY A 156 -8.76 15.92 29.53
N ILE A 157 -7.99 16.72 28.78
CA ILE A 157 -7.06 17.71 29.33
C ILE A 157 -7.81 18.74 30.19
N LEU A 158 -8.95 19.25 29.71
CA LEU A 158 -9.72 20.26 30.44
C LEU A 158 -10.18 19.73 31.81
N LEU A 159 -10.69 18.49 31.85
CA LEU A 159 -11.09 17.84 33.09
C LEU A 159 -9.89 17.49 33.98
N ALA A 160 -8.75 17.11 33.40
CA ALA A 160 -7.52 16.87 34.14
C ALA A 160 -6.98 18.14 34.82
N VAL A 161 -7.01 19.28 34.12
CA VAL A 161 -6.64 20.60 34.69
C VAL A 161 -7.60 20.97 35.81
N ALA A 162 -8.91 20.76 35.64
CA ALA A 162 -9.89 21.00 36.68
C ALA A 162 -9.65 20.11 37.92
N ALA A 163 -9.33 18.82 37.71
CA ALA A 163 -8.98 17.89 38.76
C ALA A 163 -7.67 18.27 39.48
N GLY A 164 -6.64 18.66 38.73
CA GLY A 164 -5.37 19.15 39.27
C GLY A 164 -5.53 20.42 40.12
N TYR A 165 -6.33 21.36 39.63
CA TYR A 165 -6.70 22.56 40.40
C TYR A 165 -7.48 22.19 41.66
N ALA A 166 -8.42 21.25 41.59
CA ALA A 166 -9.15 20.76 42.76
C ALA A 166 -8.22 20.07 43.77
N ILE A 167 -7.24 19.28 43.33
CA ILE A 167 -6.23 18.67 44.20
C ILE A 167 -5.39 19.75 44.91
N TYR A 168 -4.95 20.77 44.16
CA TYR A 168 -4.21 21.91 44.69
C TYR A 168 -5.04 22.72 45.69
N ALA A 169 -6.31 23.01 45.36
CA ALA A 169 -7.18 23.90 46.13
C ALA A 169 -7.85 23.20 47.33
N LEU A 170 -8.29 21.96 47.19
CA LEU A 170 -9.12 21.26 48.19
C LEU A 170 -8.37 20.20 49.00
N GLY A 171 -7.13 19.81 48.66
CA GLY A 171 -6.44 18.71 49.36
C GLY A 171 -7.25 17.41 49.38
N VAL A 172 -8.03 17.16 48.31
CA VAL A 172 -9.04 16.11 48.24
C VAL A 172 -8.42 14.74 48.51
N LYS A 173 -9.03 13.98 49.42
CA LYS A 173 -8.72 12.57 49.71
C LYS A 173 -9.25 11.67 48.59
N LEU A 174 -8.71 11.80 47.38
CA LEU A 174 -9.04 10.90 46.29
C LEU A 174 -8.42 9.53 46.61
N ASN A 175 -9.24 8.47 46.63
CA ASN A 175 -8.75 7.11 46.83
C ASN A 175 -8.09 6.63 45.53
N LEU A 176 -6.85 7.09 45.32
CA LEU A 176 -6.02 6.81 44.15
C LEU A 176 -5.95 5.30 43.86
N ARG A 177 -6.01 4.45 44.89
CA ARG A 177 -5.99 3.00 44.74
C ARG A 177 -7.22 2.47 43.99
N VAL A 178 -8.40 2.98 44.29
CA VAL A 178 -9.65 2.55 43.62
C VAL A 178 -9.69 3.10 42.19
N PHE A 179 -9.29 4.36 42.02
CA PHE A 179 -9.18 5.00 40.71
C PHE A 179 -8.24 4.21 39.79
N PHE A 180 -6.98 4.01 40.19
CA PHE A 180 -5.99 3.27 39.38
C PHE A 180 -6.34 1.80 39.15
N ARG A 181 -7.11 1.17 40.03
CA ARG A 181 -7.55 -0.21 39.81
C ARG A 181 -8.56 -0.31 38.68
N TRP A 182 -9.56 0.58 38.66
CA TRP A 182 -10.59 0.57 37.62
C TRP A 182 -10.06 1.10 36.29
N THR A 183 -9.29 2.21 36.32
CA THR A 183 -8.66 2.72 35.10
C THR A 183 -7.61 1.76 34.55
N GLY A 184 -6.85 1.07 35.41
CA GLY A 184 -5.89 0.04 34.98
C GLY A 184 -6.55 -1.14 34.27
N ILE A 185 -7.68 -1.65 34.77
CA ILE A 185 -8.43 -2.72 34.07
C ILE A 185 -8.88 -2.24 32.69
N LEU A 186 -9.46 -1.04 32.64
CA LEU A 186 -9.94 -0.44 31.39
C LEU A 186 -8.82 -0.28 30.35
N ILE A 187 -7.64 0.18 30.79
CA ILE A 187 -6.46 0.35 29.94
C ILE A 187 -5.96 -0.98 29.39
N LEU A 188 -6.07 -2.08 30.14
CA LEU A 188 -5.72 -3.41 29.61
C LEU A 188 -6.62 -3.83 28.44
N PHE A 189 -7.90 -3.48 28.47
CA PHE A 189 -8.80 -3.70 27.33
C PHE A 189 -8.45 -2.82 26.13
N VAL A 190 -8.11 -1.55 26.37
CA VAL A 190 -7.65 -0.63 25.30
C VAL A 190 -6.34 -1.13 24.69
N ALA A 191 -5.38 -1.55 25.52
CA ALA A 191 -4.11 -2.10 25.06
C ALA A 191 -4.31 -3.41 24.26
N ALA A 192 -5.25 -4.26 24.66
CA ALA A 192 -5.62 -5.43 23.87
C ALA A 192 -6.19 -5.04 22.50
N GLY A 193 -7.00 -3.98 22.43
CA GLY A 193 -7.50 -3.42 21.18
C GLY A 193 -6.39 -2.89 20.27
N LEU A 194 -5.38 -2.20 20.83
CA LEU A 194 -4.19 -1.77 20.09
C LEU A 194 -3.40 -2.95 19.52
N VAL A 195 -3.28 -4.05 20.26
CA VAL A 195 -2.61 -5.28 19.78
C VAL A 195 -3.40 -5.93 18.64
N ALA A 196 -4.72 -6.01 18.75
CA ALA A 196 -5.57 -6.53 17.68
C ALA A 196 -5.48 -5.67 16.41
N ASN A 197 -5.52 -4.34 16.55
CA ASN A 197 -5.34 -3.42 15.43
C ASN A 197 -3.95 -3.54 14.79
N ALA A 198 -2.89 -3.72 15.58
CA ALA A 198 -1.56 -3.93 15.01
C ALA A 198 -1.50 -5.19 14.13
N VAL A 199 -2.16 -6.29 14.54
CA VAL A 199 -2.27 -7.50 13.71
C VAL A 199 -3.03 -7.23 12.42
N ARG A 200 -4.07 -6.40 12.47
CA ARG A 200 -4.80 -5.97 11.28
C ARG A 200 -3.92 -5.15 10.32
N SER A 201 -3.20 -4.14 10.81
CA SER A 201 -2.25 -3.38 9.97
C SER A 201 -1.13 -4.27 9.42
N LEU A 202 -0.74 -5.35 10.12
CA LEU A 202 0.18 -6.38 9.61
C LEU A 202 -0.44 -7.22 8.47
N HIS A 203 -1.74 -7.50 8.53
CA HIS A 203 -2.50 -8.13 7.43
C HIS A 203 -2.59 -7.19 6.22
N GLU A 204 -2.96 -5.92 6.45
CA GLU A 204 -3.11 -4.88 5.42
C GLU A 204 -1.77 -4.55 4.75
N ALA A 205 -0.67 -4.54 5.50
CA ALA A 205 0.69 -4.41 4.95
C ALA A 205 1.15 -5.62 4.11
N GLY A 206 0.36 -6.69 4.04
CA GLY A 206 0.72 -7.94 3.37
C GLY A 206 1.96 -8.63 3.96
N LEU A 207 2.27 -8.35 5.23
CA LEU A 207 3.40 -8.94 5.95
C LEU A 207 3.01 -10.21 6.70
N TRP A 208 1.74 -10.33 7.08
CA TRP A 208 1.19 -11.51 7.72
C TRP A 208 -0.16 -11.88 7.09
N ASN A 209 -0.20 -12.97 6.31
CA ASN A 209 -1.41 -13.38 5.58
C ASN A 209 -2.09 -14.63 6.16
N HIS A 210 -1.70 -15.05 7.36
CA HIS A 210 -2.29 -16.20 8.04
C HIS A 210 -3.41 -15.77 8.98
N LEU A 211 -4.43 -16.62 9.18
CA LEU A 211 -5.57 -16.37 10.10
C LEU A 211 -6.46 -15.17 9.73
N GLN A 212 -6.56 -14.82 8.44
CA GLN A 212 -7.46 -13.77 7.92
C GLN A 212 -8.93 -14.23 7.76
N GLN A 213 -9.28 -15.40 8.28
CA GLN A 213 -10.66 -15.89 8.22
C GLN A 213 -11.55 -15.03 9.13
N ASN A 214 -12.62 -14.47 8.59
CA ASN A 214 -13.58 -13.71 9.41
C ASN A 214 -14.25 -14.62 10.44
N VAL A 215 -14.19 -14.22 11.70
CA VAL A 215 -14.85 -14.95 12.81
C VAL A 215 -16.30 -14.55 12.92
N TYR A 216 -16.59 -13.27 12.74
CA TYR A 216 -17.92 -12.72 12.82
C TYR A 216 -18.09 -11.51 11.90
N ASP A 217 -19.33 -11.26 11.49
CA ASP A 217 -19.75 -10.06 10.77
C ASP A 217 -20.99 -9.50 11.47
N LEU A 218 -20.78 -8.40 12.21
CA LEU A 218 -21.81 -7.74 13.01
C LEU A 218 -22.25 -6.41 12.40
N GLY A 219 -21.83 -6.09 11.17
CA GLY A 219 -22.10 -4.79 10.55
C GLY A 219 -23.59 -4.47 10.37
N THR A 220 -24.46 -5.49 10.30
CA THR A 220 -25.92 -5.29 10.20
C THR A 220 -26.61 -5.05 11.54
N THR A 221 -26.06 -5.57 12.63
CA THR A 221 -26.66 -5.51 13.98
C THR A 221 -25.99 -4.48 14.88
N LEU A 222 -24.69 -4.27 14.71
CA LEU A 222 -23.87 -3.36 15.50
C LEU A 222 -22.79 -2.71 14.61
N PRO A 223 -23.20 -1.75 13.74
CA PRO A 223 -22.28 -0.96 12.95
C PRO A 223 -21.30 -0.17 13.85
N ALA A 224 -20.03 -0.09 13.46
CA ALA A 224 -18.96 0.64 14.13
C ALA A 224 -19.12 2.16 14.01
N ASP A 225 -19.79 2.65 12.96
CA ASP A 225 -20.20 4.06 12.84
C ASP A 225 -21.40 4.41 13.75
N GLY A 226 -22.12 3.39 14.23
CA GLY A 226 -23.17 3.55 15.23
C GLY A 226 -22.62 4.00 16.60
N PRO A 227 -23.43 4.68 17.44
CA PRO A 227 -22.98 5.23 18.71
C PRO A 227 -22.47 4.16 19.70
N LEU A 228 -23.09 2.98 19.74
CA LEU A 228 -22.61 1.85 20.54
C LEU A 228 -21.35 1.20 19.94
N GLY A 229 -21.31 1.03 18.61
CA GLY A 229 -20.15 0.47 17.91
C GLY A 229 -18.91 1.33 18.07
N ALA A 230 -19.02 2.66 17.96
CA ALA A 230 -17.91 3.59 18.17
C ALA A 230 -17.38 3.56 19.61
N ILE A 231 -18.25 3.35 20.60
CA ILE A 231 -17.83 3.16 22.00
C ILE A 231 -17.06 1.84 22.13
N LEU A 232 -17.62 0.74 21.64
CA LEU A 232 -16.98 -0.56 21.75
C LEU A 232 -15.66 -0.62 20.97
N SER A 233 -15.63 -0.01 19.78
CA SER A 233 -14.45 0.08 18.92
C SER A 233 -13.34 0.83 19.64
N GLY A 234 -13.67 1.98 20.23
CA GLY A 234 -12.72 2.73 21.02
C GLY A 234 -12.20 1.97 22.25
N PHE A 235 -13.08 1.49 23.11
CA PHE A 235 -12.67 0.95 24.42
C PHE A 235 -12.07 -0.45 24.35
N PHE A 236 -12.59 -1.27 23.44
CA PHE A 236 -12.32 -2.69 23.38
C PHE A 236 -11.69 -3.11 22.04
N GLY A 237 -11.39 -2.18 21.13
CA GLY A 237 -10.89 -2.54 19.80
C GLY A 237 -11.91 -3.34 18.98
N TYR A 238 -13.21 -3.18 19.26
CA TYR A 238 -14.27 -3.84 18.49
C TYR A 238 -14.23 -3.40 17.02
N GLN A 239 -14.30 -4.40 16.14
CA GLN A 239 -14.45 -4.23 14.70
C GLN A 239 -15.71 -4.95 14.25
N GLU A 240 -16.43 -4.43 13.25
CA GLU A 240 -17.62 -5.10 12.68
C GLU A 240 -17.27 -6.46 12.06
N ARG A 241 -16.06 -6.54 11.50
CA ARG A 241 -15.50 -7.69 10.79
C ARG A 241 -14.12 -7.99 11.36
N ALA A 242 -14.06 -8.83 12.38
CA ALA A 242 -12.78 -9.22 12.95
C ALA A 242 -12.26 -10.51 12.32
N ALA A 243 -10.98 -10.48 11.93
CA ALA A 243 -10.26 -11.68 11.51
C ALA A 243 -9.91 -12.57 12.73
N LEU A 244 -9.73 -13.86 12.48
CA LEU A 244 -9.36 -14.83 13.52
C LEU A 244 -8.04 -14.46 14.21
N GLY A 245 -7.07 -13.96 13.45
CA GLY A 245 -5.79 -13.47 13.98
C GLY A 245 -5.96 -12.34 14.99
N GLU A 246 -6.86 -11.39 14.73
CA GLU A 246 -7.13 -10.24 15.60
C GLU A 246 -7.75 -10.67 16.94
N VAL A 247 -8.75 -11.56 16.89
CA VAL A 247 -9.43 -12.08 18.09
C VAL A 247 -8.47 -12.90 18.95
N ILE A 248 -7.64 -13.74 18.32
CA ILE A 248 -6.62 -14.52 19.03
C ILE A 248 -5.63 -13.59 19.71
N ALA A 249 -5.09 -12.59 19.00
CA ALA A 249 -4.13 -11.64 19.55
C ALA A 249 -4.71 -10.84 20.72
N TYR A 250 -5.96 -10.39 20.58
CA TYR A 250 -6.70 -9.70 21.63
C TYR A 250 -6.77 -10.53 22.92
N LEU A 251 -7.25 -11.79 22.81
CA LEU A 251 -7.44 -12.67 23.96
C LEU A 251 -6.12 -13.16 24.55
N ALA A 252 -5.15 -13.50 23.69
CA ALA A 252 -3.82 -13.95 24.09
C ALA A 252 -3.06 -12.87 24.87
N PHE A 253 -3.32 -11.60 24.60
CA PHE A 253 -2.77 -10.48 25.36
C PHE A 253 -3.60 -10.20 26.63
N LEU A 254 -4.91 -10.04 26.49
CA LEU A 254 -5.79 -9.56 27.57
C LEU A 254 -5.86 -10.54 28.74
N VAL A 255 -6.03 -11.83 28.48
CA VAL A 255 -6.27 -12.83 29.53
C VAL A 255 -5.06 -12.95 30.47
N PRO A 256 -3.81 -13.13 29.99
CA PRO A 256 -2.66 -13.16 30.87
C PRO A 256 -2.43 -11.83 31.60
N ALA A 257 -2.55 -10.68 30.91
CA ALA A 257 -2.32 -9.38 31.50
C ALA A 257 -3.32 -9.08 32.63
N LEU A 258 -4.61 -9.39 32.42
CA LEU A 258 -5.66 -9.21 33.41
C LEU A 258 -5.47 -10.16 34.60
N VAL A 259 -5.11 -11.43 34.37
CA VAL A 259 -4.83 -12.40 35.44
C VAL A 259 -3.66 -11.94 36.31
N LEU A 260 -2.55 -11.51 35.70
CA LEU A 260 -1.39 -10.97 36.43
C LEU A 260 -1.76 -9.71 37.22
N PHE A 261 -2.54 -8.81 36.61
CA PHE A 261 -3.01 -7.60 37.27
C PHE A 261 -3.94 -7.90 38.45
N LEU A 262 -4.88 -8.84 38.34
CA LEU A 262 -5.80 -9.15 39.44
C LEU A 262 -5.14 -9.97 40.55
N ARG A 263 -4.26 -10.92 40.23
CA ARG A 263 -3.57 -11.79 41.20
C ARG A 263 -2.64 -11.04 42.15
N ALA A 264 -1.99 -9.99 41.68
CA ALA A 264 -1.09 -9.18 42.52
C ALA A 264 -1.84 -8.30 43.57
N GLY A 265 -3.15 -8.51 43.78
CA GLY A 265 -4.08 -7.60 44.47
C GLY A 265 -4.42 -7.93 45.92
N GLY A 266 -3.94 -9.05 46.45
CA GLY A 266 -4.15 -9.42 47.85
C GLY A 266 -2.90 -9.17 48.69
N GLN A 267 -2.83 -8.03 49.40
CA GLN A 267 -2.30 -7.90 50.76
C GLN A 267 -2.33 -6.43 51.29
N ASP A 268 -3.18 -6.24 52.31
CA ASP A 268 -3.21 -5.33 53.47
C ASP A 268 -3.19 -3.78 53.42
N GLN A 269 -4.38 -3.24 53.74
CA GLN A 269 -4.80 -2.36 54.87
C GLN A 269 -3.90 -1.23 55.44
N ALA A 270 -4.60 -0.10 55.64
CA ALA A 270 -4.46 0.94 56.68
C ALA A 270 -3.19 1.82 56.75
N THR A 271 -3.33 3.09 56.34
CA THR A 271 -2.87 4.22 57.17
C THR A 271 -3.59 5.51 56.81
N THR A 272 -4.39 5.98 57.76
CA THR A 272 -5.10 7.26 57.75
C THR A 272 -4.09 8.38 58.01
N VAL A 273 -3.92 9.33 57.07
CA VAL A 273 -3.09 10.54 57.31
C VAL A 273 -3.99 11.75 57.58
N ALA A 274 -3.59 12.49 58.62
CA ALA A 274 -4.29 13.56 59.31
C ALA A 274 -4.58 14.82 58.46
N ARG A 275 -5.64 15.53 58.85
CA ARG A 275 -6.11 16.83 58.32
C ARG A 275 -5.14 17.97 58.70
N ALA A 276 -4.91 18.90 57.76
CA ALA A 276 -4.50 20.26 58.07
C ALA A 276 -5.06 21.21 56.98
N GLY A 277 -5.87 22.18 57.38
CA GLY A 277 -6.51 23.16 56.50
C GLY A 277 -5.66 24.41 56.31
N THR A 278 -5.82 25.11 55.18
CA THR A 278 -5.32 26.48 55.01
C THR A 278 -6.16 27.31 54.03
N ARG A 279 -6.18 28.62 54.31
CA ARG A 279 -6.94 29.71 53.68
C ARG A 279 -6.46 30.05 52.25
N HIS A 280 -7.42 30.39 51.39
CA HIS A 280 -7.21 30.84 49.99
C HIS A 280 -6.75 32.30 49.88
N SER A 281 -5.86 32.60 48.92
CA SER A 281 -5.52 33.96 48.51
C SER A 281 -5.96 34.24 47.06
N PRO A 282 -6.43 35.46 46.75
CA PRO A 282 -7.13 35.76 45.48
C PRO A 282 -6.21 35.94 44.26
N ARG A 283 -4.89 36.14 44.45
CA ARG A 283 -3.94 36.36 43.35
C ARG A 283 -3.68 35.12 42.49
N LEU A 284 -4.03 33.93 42.99
CA LEU A 284 -3.83 32.66 42.29
C LEU A 284 -4.92 32.33 41.27
N LYS A 285 -6.11 32.94 41.42
CA LYS A 285 -7.21 32.79 40.46
C LYS A 285 -6.85 33.39 39.09
N LEU A 286 -6.04 34.45 39.07
CA LEU A 286 -5.58 35.08 37.83
C LEU A 286 -4.58 34.20 37.05
N ALA A 287 -3.67 33.51 37.75
CA ALA A 287 -2.68 32.64 37.12
C ALA A 287 -3.31 31.36 36.56
N GLY A 288 -4.25 30.74 37.29
CA GLY A 288 -4.99 29.56 36.80
C GLY A 288 -5.88 29.88 35.59
N VAL A 289 -6.48 31.06 35.53
CA VAL A 289 -7.27 31.52 34.37
C VAL A 289 -6.38 31.79 33.15
N ALA A 290 -5.18 32.34 33.35
CA ALA A 290 -4.23 32.58 32.25
C ALA A 290 -3.71 31.27 31.63
N THR A 291 -3.45 30.24 32.43
CA THR A 291 -3.06 28.91 31.92
C THR A 291 -4.23 28.20 31.25
N LEU A 292 -5.45 28.33 31.78
CA LEU A 292 -6.66 27.82 31.12
C LEU A 292 -6.89 28.51 29.77
N LEU A 293 -6.63 29.81 29.66
CA LEU A 293 -6.71 30.57 28.41
C LEU A 293 -5.59 30.19 27.42
N LEU A 294 -4.38 29.89 27.88
CA LEU A 294 -3.28 29.38 27.04
C LEU A 294 -3.54 27.96 26.54
N ILE A 295 -4.12 27.09 27.37
CA ILE A 295 -4.49 25.72 27.00
C ILE A 295 -5.71 25.74 26.07
N CYS A 296 -6.75 26.52 26.37
CA CYS A 296 -7.88 26.73 25.46
C CYS A 296 -7.43 27.41 24.17
N GLY A 297 -6.47 28.33 24.20
CA GLY A 297 -5.86 28.97 23.04
C GLY A 297 -5.03 28.00 22.22
N GLY A 298 -4.26 27.11 22.85
CA GLY A 298 -3.49 26.04 22.20
C GLY A 298 -4.38 24.96 21.59
N ILE A 299 -5.43 24.54 22.29
CA ILE A 299 -6.47 23.62 21.78
C ILE A 299 -7.24 24.28 20.64
N SER A 300 -7.60 25.56 20.75
CA SER A 300 -8.29 26.31 19.68
C SER A 300 -7.38 26.52 18.48
N ALA A 301 -6.09 26.81 18.69
CA ALA A 301 -5.10 26.94 17.61
C ALA A 301 -4.79 25.60 16.95
N PHE A 302 -4.77 24.50 17.70
CA PHE A 302 -4.60 23.15 17.18
C PHE A 302 -5.85 22.67 16.43
N VAL A 303 -7.05 22.89 16.98
CA VAL A 303 -8.33 22.62 16.31
C VAL A 303 -8.49 23.50 15.07
N TYR A 304 -8.05 24.76 15.12
CA TYR A 304 -8.03 25.66 13.96
C TYR A 304 -6.98 25.20 12.92
N ALA A 305 -5.78 24.79 13.33
CA ALA A 305 -4.76 24.29 12.41
C ALA A 305 -5.13 22.92 11.80
N ALA A 306 -5.80 22.05 12.57
CA ALA A 306 -6.31 20.77 12.09
C ALA A 306 -7.58 20.92 11.24
N GLY A 307 -8.46 21.87 11.57
CA GLY A 307 -9.71 22.16 10.86
C GLY A 307 -9.56 23.06 9.63
N ASN A 308 -8.55 23.95 9.61
CA ASN A 308 -8.18 24.78 8.46
C ASN A 308 -6.97 24.21 7.70
N ARG A 309 -6.71 22.90 7.76
CA ARG A 309 -5.96 22.25 6.67
C ARG A 309 -6.81 22.39 5.41
N ARG A 310 -6.72 23.56 4.76
CA ARG A 310 -7.30 23.81 3.45
C ARG A 310 -6.85 22.69 2.53
N ALA A 311 -7.73 22.28 1.63
CA ALA A 311 -7.40 21.39 0.53
C ALA A 311 -6.01 21.75 0.01
N ALA A 312 -5.10 20.78 0.01
CA ALA A 312 -3.76 21.00 -0.52
C ALA A 312 -3.96 21.52 -1.94
N THR A 313 -3.62 22.77 -2.18
CA THR A 313 -3.61 23.30 -3.55
C THR A 313 -2.55 22.51 -4.30
N PRO A 314 -2.91 21.81 -5.38
CA PRO A 314 -1.93 21.05 -6.14
C PRO A 314 -0.82 21.99 -6.58
N ASP A 315 0.43 21.63 -6.31
CA ASP A 315 1.57 22.32 -6.93
C ASP A 315 1.57 22.06 -8.44
N ARG A 316 2.36 22.79 -9.25
CA ARG A 316 2.34 22.66 -10.72
C ARG A 316 2.60 21.24 -11.26
N ASN A 317 3.14 20.34 -10.44
CA ASN A 317 3.48 18.96 -10.77
C ASN A 317 2.56 17.92 -10.10
N GLU A 318 1.50 18.34 -9.40
CA GLU A 318 0.56 17.44 -8.72
C GLU A 318 -0.78 17.40 -9.44
N ILE A 319 -1.39 16.21 -9.51
CA ILE A 319 -2.63 15.96 -10.24
C ILE A 319 -3.81 16.07 -9.26
N ALA A 320 -4.70 17.02 -9.48
CA ALA A 320 -5.88 17.20 -8.66
C ALA A 320 -6.96 16.17 -8.99
N VAL A 321 -7.47 15.48 -7.96
CA VAL A 321 -8.63 14.59 -8.08
C VAL A 321 -9.63 14.98 -7.00
N ALA A 322 -10.89 15.15 -7.37
CA ALA A 322 -11.98 15.33 -6.42
C ALA A 322 -12.87 14.10 -6.41
N ILE A 323 -13.18 13.59 -5.22
CA ILE A 323 -14.05 12.45 -5.02
C ILE A 323 -15.35 12.91 -4.39
N THR A 324 -16.47 12.41 -4.92
CA THR A 324 -17.82 12.61 -4.37
C THR A 324 -18.42 11.23 -4.04
N ASP A 325 -19.57 11.21 -3.38
CA ASP A 325 -20.27 9.96 -3.05
C ASP A 325 -20.64 9.14 -4.31
N LYS A 326 -20.62 9.77 -5.49
CA LYS A 326 -21.09 9.19 -6.75
C LYS A 326 -20.06 9.14 -7.89
N SER A 327 -19.03 9.98 -7.88
CA SER A 327 -18.14 10.15 -9.03
C SER A 327 -16.72 10.56 -8.66
N CYS A 328 -15.81 10.27 -9.59
CA CYS A 328 -14.48 10.86 -9.66
C CYS A 328 -14.51 12.10 -10.57
N GLU A 329 -13.86 13.18 -10.16
CA GLU A 329 -13.70 14.40 -10.94
C GLU A 329 -12.20 14.73 -11.07
N PRO A 330 -11.59 14.60 -12.27
CA PRO A 330 -12.20 14.13 -13.51
C PRO A 330 -12.53 12.62 -13.47
N ALA A 331 -13.54 12.21 -14.23
CA ALA A 331 -13.85 10.79 -14.43
C ALA A 331 -12.86 10.10 -15.38
N THR A 332 -12.17 10.86 -16.23
CA THR A 332 -11.07 10.37 -17.07
C THR A 332 -9.87 11.27 -16.88
N LEU A 333 -8.76 10.71 -16.41
CA LEU A 333 -7.49 11.41 -16.21
C LEU A 333 -6.46 10.90 -17.21
N THR A 334 -5.69 11.82 -17.81
CA THR A 334 -4.56 11.46 -18.68
C THR A 334 -3.29 12.06 -18.10
N VAL A 335 -2.28 11.23 -17.85
CA VAL A 335 -1.05 11.61 -17.15
C VAL A 335 0.17 10.98 -17.83
N PRO A 336 1.36 11.59 -17.76
CA PRO A 336 2.58 10.96 -18.26
C PRO A 336 3.01 9.80 -17.36
N ALA A 337 3.57 8.74 -17.95
CA ALA A 337 4.20 7.65 -17.21
C ALA A 337 5.36 8.19 -16.35
N GLY A 338 5.45 7.76 -15.09
CA GLY A 338 6.27 8.47 -14.12
C GLY A 338 5.94 8.15 -12.67
N ARG A 339 6.76 8.72 -11.77
CA ARG A 339 6.37 8.93 -10.38
C ARG A 339 5.43 10.14 -10.35
N LEU A 340 4.17 9.89 -9.99
CA LEU A 340 3.10 10.89 -10.00
C LEU A 340 2.58 11.10 -8.58
N SER A 341 2.22 12.34 -8.28
CA SER A 341 1.57 12.74 -7.02
C SER A 341 0.15 13.20 -7.33
N PHE A 342 -0.83 12.52 -6.76
CA PHE A 342 -2.25 12.87 -6.85
C PHE A 342 -2.70 13.50 -5.54
N VAL A 343 -3.40 14.62 -5.63
CA VAL A 343 -4.03 15.28 -4.49
C VAL A 343 -5.53 15.02 -4.56
N VAL A 344 -5.95 14.03 -3.78
CA VAL A 344 -7.33 13.55 -3.71
C VAL A 344 -8.09 14.38 -2.69
N THR A 345 -9.17 15.05 -3.08
CA THR A 345 -9.98 15.90 -2.22
C THR A 345 -11.39 15.35 -2.12
N ASN A 346 -11.84 15.06 -0.90
CA ASN A 346 -13.21 14.61 -0.67
C ASN A 346 -14.17 15.82 -0.64
N ARG A 347 -15.07 15.86 -1.61
CA ARG A 347 -16.18 16.83 -1.72
C ARG A 347 -17.55 16.20 -1.41
N GLY A 348 -17.59 14.93 -1.02
CA GLY A 348 -18.78 14.22 -0.54
C GLY A 348 -19.10 14.52 0.92
N GLU A 349 -20.19 13.91 1.41
CA GLU A 349 -20.70 14.13 2.77
C GLU A 349 -20.24 13.06 3.78
N ARG A 350 -19.62 11.99 3.30
CA ARG A 350 -19.11 10.86 4.12
C ARG A 350 -17.61 10.68 3.92
N VAL A 351 -17.00 9.85 4.76
CA VAL A 351 -15.61 9.40 4.57
C VAL A 351 -15.54 8.56 3.29
N LEU A 352 -14.60 8.87 2.41
CA LEU A 352 -14.43 8.22 1.10
C LEU A 352 -12.97 7.81 0.89
N GLU A 353 -12.76 6.95 -0.10
CA GLU A 353 -11.45 6.49 -0.57
C GLU A 353 -11.29 6.71 -2.07
N TRP A 354 -10.05 6.62 -2.55
CA TRP A 354 -9.70 6.67 -3.96
C TRP A 354 -8.64 5.63 -4.27
N GLU A 355 -8.91 4.75 -5.24
CA GLU A 355 -8.02 3.65 -5.61
C GLU A 355 -7.67 3.70 -7.10
N ILE A 356 -6.48 3.21 -7.44
CA ILE A 356 -6.01 2.95 -8.80
C ILE A 356 -5.94 1.44 -8.99
N LEU A 357 -6.64 0.93 -9.99
CA LEU A 357 -6.81 -0.50 -10.26
C LEU A 357 -6.18 -0.89 -11.60
N ASP A 358 -5.51 -2.04 -11.62
CA ASP A 358 -5.15 -2.78 -12.84
C ASP A 358 -5.96 -4.08 -12.90
N GLY A 359 -7.03 -4.06 -13.70
CA GLY A 359 -8.03 -5.13 -13.71
C GLY A 359 -8.74 -5.27 -12.35
N VAL A 360 -8.41 -6.33 -11.61
CA VAL A 360 -8.96 -6.63 -10.26
C VAL A 360 -7.99 -6.31 -9.12
N MET A 361 -6.77 -5.90 -9.44
CA MET A 361 -5.72 -5.62 -8.46
C MET A 361 -5.69 -4.13 -8.12
N VAL A 362 -5.68 -3.81 -6.82
CA VAL A 362 -5.41 -2.44 -6.34
C VAL A 362 -3.90 -2.19 -6.42
N LEU A 363 -3.50 -1.21 -7.22
CA LEU A 363 -2.09 -0.79 -7.34
C LEU A 363 -1.69 0.17 -6.23
N GLU A 364 -2.55 1.14 -5.93
CA GLU A 364 -2.37 2.12 -4.88
C GLU A 364 -3.72 2.72 -4.50
N GLU A 365 -3.90 3.03 -3.22
CA GLU A 365 -5.13 3.60 -2.68
C GLU A 365 -4.86 4.67 -1.62
N ARG A 366 -5.85 5.52 -1.35
CA ARG A 366 -5.93 6.34 -0.14
C ARG A 366 -7.31 6.21 0.47
N GLU A 367 -7.35 5.63 1.66
CA GLU A 367 -8.57 5.46 2.45
C GLU A 367 -8.82 6.60 3.44
N ASN A 368 -9.99 6.56 4.07
CA ASN A 368 -10.35 7.40 5.21
C ASN A 368 -10.24 8.92 4.98
N ILE A 369 -10.51 9.38 3.75
CA ILE A 369 -10.50 10.80 3.41
C ILE A 369 -11.78 11.43 3.92
N ALA A 370 -11.70 12.25 4.97
CA ALA A 370 -12.88 12.90 5.56
C ALA A 370 -13.49 13.99 4.65
N PRO A 371 -14.79 14.32 4.76
CA PRO A 371 -15.41 15.43 4.03
C PRO A 371 -14.62 16.73 4.14
N GLY A 372 -14.28 17.35 3.01
CA GLY A 372 -13.50 18.58 2.92
C GLY A 372 -11.98 18.41 3.08
N GLN A 373 -11.49 17.19 3.27
CA GLN A 373 -10.07 16.89 3.44
C GLN A 373 -9.41 16.54 2.10
N SER A 374 -8.10 16.83 1.98
CA SER A 374 -7.26 16.32 0.92
C SER A 374 -6.19 15.36 1.43
N ARG A 375 -5.88 14.33 0.64
CA ARG A 375 -4.78 13.39 0.84
C ARG A 375 -3.92 13.31 -0.40
N ARG A 376 -2.61 13.16 -0.20
CA ARG A 376 -1.65 12.95 -1.27
C ARG A 376 -1.43 11.45 -1.45
N LEU A 377 -1.50 10.98 -2.70
CA LEU A 377 -1.13 9.63 -3.13
C LEU A 377 0.04 9.78 -4.09
N THR A 378 1.20 9.21 -3.77
CA THR A 378 2.35 9.22 -4.69
C THR A 378 2.66 7.80 -5.11
N THR A 379 2.61 7.53 -6.42
CA THR A 379 2.87 6.20 -6.96
C THR A 379 3.62 6.27 -8.28
N GLN A 380 4.18 5.15 -8.71
CA GLN A 380 4.89 5.03 -9.99
C GLN A 380 4.02 4.24 -10.97
N LEU A 381 3.56 4.91 -12.02
CA LEU A 381 2.68 4.31 -13.03
C LEU A 381 3.42 4.07 -14.33
N HIS A 382 3.16 2.91 -14.95
CA HIS A 382 3.66 2.54 -16.26
C HIS A 382 2.65 2.91 -17.35
N PRO A 383 3.06 3.05 -18.63
CA PRO A 383 2.12 3.31 -19.72
C PRO A 383 1.02 2.24 -19.79
N GLY A 384 -0.24 2.65 -19.88
CA GLY A 384 -1.38 1.75 -19.81
C GLY A 384 -2.69 2.44 -19.46
N GLU A 385 -3.78 1.69 -19.46
CA GLU A 385 -5.10 2.16 -19.04
C GLU A 385 -5.48 1.47 -17.73
N TYR A 386 -5.70 2.27 -16.69
CA TYR A 386 -6.06 1.84 -15.35
C TYR A 386 -7.49 2.27 -15.04
N SER A 387 -8.15 1.58 -14.12
CA SER A 387 -9.44 2.00 -13.59
C SER A 387 -9.25 2.79 -12.30
N ILE A 388 -10.16 3.72 -12.01
CA ILE A 388 -10.18 4.42 -10.71
C ILE A 388 -11.54 4.27 -10.04
N THR A 389 -11.54 4.08 -8.73
CA THR A 389 -12.74 4.02 -7.88
C THR A 389 -12.82 5.27 -7.01
N CYS A 390 -14.03 5.66 -6.66
CA CYS A 390 -14.28 6.78 -5.77
C CYS A 390 -15.36 6.40 -4.75
N GLY A 391 -14.98 6.40 -3.47
CA GLY A 391 -15.79 5.95 -2.34
C GLY A 391 -15.65 4.45 -2.05
N LEU A 392 -16.36 3.98 -1.01
CA LEU A 392 -16.37 2.59 -0.47
C LEU A 392 -16.91 1.51 -1.45
N LEU A 393 -17.00 1.82 -2.74
CA LEU A 393 -17.65 0.98 -3.72
C LEU A 393 -16.62 0.37 -4.66
N SER A 394 -16.59 -0.96 -4.66
CA SER A 394 -15.79 -1.84 -5.51
C SER A 394 -16.11 -1.78 -7.01
N ALA A 395 -16.76 -0.71 -7.49
CA ALA A 395 -17.11 -0.51 -8.89
C ALA A 395 -16.34 0.70 -9.46
N PRO A 396 -15.53 0.50 -10.51
CA PRO A 396 -14.75 1.58 -11.10
C PRO A 396 -15.68 2.68 -11.65
N ARG A 397 -15.36 3.93 -11.31
CA ARG A 397 -16.16 5.12 -11.64
C ARG A 397 -15.41 6.12 -12.51
N GLY A 398 -14.18 5.79 -12.89
CA GLY A 398 -13.38 6.54 -13.83
C GLY A 398 -12.25 5.73 -14.45
N ARG A 399 -11.50 6.37 -15.34
CA ARG A 399 -10.36 5.80 -16.06
C ARG A 399 -9.13 6.68 -15.91
N LEU A 400 -7.97 6.06 -15.79
CA LEU A 400 -6.67 6.72 -15.72
C LEU A 400 -5.80 6.22 -16.86
N ILE A 401 -5.53 7.09 -17.83
CA ILE A 401 -4.75 6.80 -19.03
C ILE A 401 -3.33 7.33 -18.80
N VAL A 402 -2.37 6.42 -18.76
CA VAL A 402 -0.96 6.75 -18.55
C VAL A 402 -0.24 6.70 -19.90
N GLN A 403 0.18 7.86 -20.38
CA GLN A 403 0.84 8.01 -21.67
C GLN A 403 2.34 7.70 -21.56
N ALA A 404 2.89 7.03 -22.56
CA ALA A 404 4.33 6.83 -22.66
C ALA A 404 5.05 8.18 -22.63
N SER A 405 6.05 8.29 -21.75
CA SER A 405 6.92 9.47 -21.64
C SER A 405 8.30 9.08 -22.13
N THR A 406 8.94 9.95 -22.91
CA THR A 406 10.31 9.78 -23.41
C THR A 406 11.35 9.70 -22.29
N ALA A 407 10.97 10.03 -21.05
CA ALA A 407 11.83 10.04 -19.87
C ALA A 407 11.87 8.72 -19.09
N GLN A 408 11.12 7.68 -19.47
CA GLN A 408 11.12 6.39 -18.77
C GLN A 408 11.68 5.22 -19.60
N PRO A 409 12.37 4.26 -18.94
CA PRO A 409 12.73 2.99 -19.57
C PRO A 409 11.48 2.16 -19.87
N ARG A 410 11.50 1.48 -21.01
CA ARG A 410 10.41 0.59 -21.46
C ARG A 410 10.11 -0.47 -20.39
N PRO A 411 8.84 -0.89 -20.20
CA PRO A 411 8.49 -1.93 -19.23
C PRO A 411 9.33 -3.18 -19.49
N ALA A 412 9.88 -3.79 -18.44
CA ALA A 412 10.59 -5.06 -18.57
C ALA A 412 9.56 -6.15 -18.88
N LEU A 413 9.68 -6.78 -20.05
CA LEU A 413 8.88 -7.94 -20.41
C LEU A 413 9.19 -9.11 -19.50
N THR A 414 8.15 -9.81 -19.07
CA THR A 414 8.25 -11.05 -18.32
C THR A 414 7.93 -12.25 -19.21
N LEU A 415 8.36 -13.45 -18.80
CA LEU A 415 8.00 -14.70 -19.45
C LEU A 415 6.47 -14.89 -19.54
N MET A 416 5.71 -14.39 -18.56
CA MET A 416 4.24 -14.48 -18.55
C MET A 416 3.59 -13.70 -19.69
N ASP A 417 4.18 -12.57 -20.09
CA ASP A 417 3.70 -11.77 -21.23
C ASP A 417 3.84 -12.50 -22.56
N MET A 418 4.73 -13.50 -22.63
CA MET A 418 4.99 -14.30 -23.83
C MET A 418 4.05 -15.51 -23.97
N VAL A 419 3.37 -15.93 -22.89
CA VAL A 419 2.54 -17.15 -22.86
C VAL A 419 1.38 -17.04 -23.85
N GLY A 420 0.68 -15.91 -23.89
CA GLY A 420 -0.46 -15.69 -24.78
C GLY A 420 -0.09 -15.85 -26.26
N PRO A 421 0.85 -15.03 -26.79
CA PRO A 421 1.29 -15.15 -28.18
C PRO A 421 1.90 -16.52 -28.51
N ALA A 422 2.68 -17.12 -27.60
CA ALA A 422 3.24 -18.45 -27.81
C ALA A 422 2.15 -19.54 -27.92
N ALA A 423 1.09 -19.46 -27.10
CA ALA A 423 -0.04 -20.40 -27.16
C ALA A 423 -0.83 -20.26 -28.46
N GLU A 424 -1.12 -19.03 -28.90
CA GLU A 424 -1.84 -18.78 -30.15
C GLU A 424 -1.02 -19.21 -31.37
N TYR A 425 0.29 -18.92 -31.39
CA TYR A 425 1.16 -19.42 -32.45
C TYR A 425 1.24 -20.95 -32.47
N ARG A 426 1.31 -21.59 -31.29
CA ARG A 426 1.29 -23.06 -31.19
C ARG A 426 0.00 -23.66 -31.76
N ALA A 427 -1.16 -23.02 -31.54
CA ALA A 427 -2.42 -23.45 -32.14
C ALA A 427 -2.37 -23.39 -33.67
N VAL A 428 -1.85 -22.28 -34.22
CA VAL A 428 -1.63 -22.14 -35.67
C VAL A 428 -0.68 -23.22 -36.20
N LEU A 429 0.45 -23.45 -35.54
CA LEU A 429 1.40 -24.49 -35.95
C LEU A 429 0.77 -25.88 -35.90
N SER A 430 0.01 -26.20 -34.86
CA SER A 430 -0.67 -27.49 -34.74
C SER A 430 -1.63 -27.74 -35.91
N GLU A 431 -2.45 -26.75 -36.27
CA GLU A 431 -3.37 -26.83 -37.39
C GLU A 431 -2.63 -26.99 -38.73
N ARG A 432 -1.61 -26.16 -38.98
CA ARG A 432 -0.86 -26.15 -40.25
C ARG A 432 -0.02 -27.41 -40.42
N THR A 433 0.53 -27.93 -39.33
CA THR A 433 1.31 -29.17 -39.29
C THR A 433 0.42 -30.41 -39.48
N ALA A 434 -0.83 -30.35 -39.00
CA ALA A 434 -1.86 -31.36 -39.29
C ALA A 434 -2.24 -31.37 -40.78
N ALA A 435 -2.50 -30.20 -41.37
CA ALA A 435 -2.78 -30.05 -42.79
C ALA A 435 -1.60 -30.52 -43.65
N PHE A 436 -0.36 -30.20 -43.24
CA PHE A 436 0.85 -30.61 -43.95
C PHE A 436 1.00 -32.14 -43.97
N GLY A 437 0.79 -32.80 -42.83
CA GLY A 437 0.78 -34.27 -42.78
C GLY A 437 -0.29 -34.88 -43.68
N SER A 438 -1.50 -34.31 -43.67
CA SER A 438 -2.60 -34.79 -44.53
C SER A 438 -2.27 -34.65 -46.03
N ALA A 439 -1.59 -33.56 -46.42
CA ALA A 439 -1.13 -33.37 -47.79
C ALA A 439 -0.03 -34.37 -48.19
N LEU A 440 0.89 -34.71 -47.27
CA LEU A 440 1.90 -35.75 -47.51
C LEU A 440 1.26 -37.15 -47.64
N ASP A 441 0.27 -37.48 -46.81
CA ASP A 441 -0.46 -38.75 -46.89
C ASP A 441 -1.23 -38.87 -48.22
N ALA A 442 -1.90 -37.78 -48.63
CA ALA A 442 -2.60 -37.72 -49.92
C ALA A 442 -1.63 -37.86 -51.10
N PHE A 443 -0.44 -37.27 -51.00
CA PHE A 443 0.60 -37.39 -52.00
C PHE A 443 1.12 -38.82 -52.14
N GLU A 444 1.36 -39.52 -51.04
CA GLU A 444 1.77 -40.94 -51.04
C GLU A 444 0.67 -41.84 -51.64
N GLN A 445 -0.59 -41.65 -51.22
CA GLN A 445 -1.72 -42.43 -51.73
C GLN A 445 -1.90 -42.24 -53.24
N ALA A 446 -1.81 -40.99 -53.73
CA ALA A 446 -1.90 -40.69 -55.15
C ALA A 446 -0.75 -41.32 -55.95
N GLN A 447 0.48 -41.31 -55.41
CA GLN A 447 1.60 -42.00 -56.05
C GLN A 447 1.41 -43.52 -56.07
N ALA A 448 0.97 -44.13 -54.96
CA ALA A 448 0.70 -45.56 -54.88
C ALA A 448 -0.42 -46.01 -55.83
N ALA A 449 -1.42 -45.15 -56.05
CA ALA A 449 -2.51 -45.38 -57.00
C ALA A 449 -2.13 -45.10 -58.47
N GLY A 450 -0.95 -44.53 -58.74
CA GLY A 450 -0.53 -44.11 -60.08
C GLY A 450 -1.25 -42.87 -60.62
N ASP A 451 -1.93 -42.10 -59.76
CA ASP A 451 -2.64 -40.87 -60.14
C ASP A 451 -1.69 -39.68 -60.14
N ALA A 452 -1.13 -39.38 -61.33
CA ALA A 452 -0.18 -38.30 -61.52
C ALA A 452 -0.79 -36.90 -61.29
N GLN A 453 -2.10 -36.71 -61.47
CA GLN A 453 -2.74 -35.41 -61.26
C GLN A 453 -2.94 -35.16 -59.76
N ALA A 454 -3.53 -36.12 -59.05
CA ALA A 454 -3.73 -36.02 -57.62
C ALA A 454 -2.39 -35.88 -56.87
N ALA A 455 -1.33 -36.57 -57.34
CA ALA A 455 0.00 -36.42 -56.76
C ALA A 455 0.59 -35.01 -56.97
N ARG A 456 0.37 -34.38 -58.13
CA ARG A 456 0.80 -32.99 -58.36
C ARG A 456 0.01 -31.99 -57.51
N GLU A 457 -1.28 -32.23 -57.30
CA GLU A 457 -2.13 -31.40 -56.45
C GLU A 457 -1.70 -31.49 -54.98
N ALA A 458 -1.63 -32.69 -54.42
CA ALA A 458 -1.21 -32.90 -53.03
C ALA A 458 0.22 -32.39 -52.75
N ARG A 459 1.14 -32.50 -53.73
CA ARG A 459 2.49 -31.91 -53.63
C ARG A 459 2.44 -30.38 -53.55
N ARG A 460 1.61 -29.74 -54.39
CA ARG A 460 1.44 -28.27 -54.34
C ARG A 460 0.84 -27.83 -53.01
N ASP A 461 -0.15 -28.55 -52.50
CA ASP A 461 -0.76 -28.26 -51.19
C ASP A 461 0.26 -28.39 -50.05
N ALA A 462 1.13 -29.41 -50.10
CA ALA A 462 2.21 -29.57 -49.14
C ALA A 462 3.24 -28.43 -49.24
N MET A 463 3.64 -28.03 -50.45
CA MET A 463 4.58 -26.92 -50.66
C MET A 463 4.03 -25.57 -50.18
N ALA A 464 2.73 -25.30 -50.41
CA ALA A 464 2.08 -24.05 -49.99
C ALA A 464 2.03 -23.86 -48.46
N LEU A 465 2.23 -24.93 -47.68
CA LEU A 465 2.27 -24.87 -46.21
C LEU A 465 3.68 -24.59 -45.66
N LEU A 466 4.74 -24.80 -46.45
CA LEU A 466 6.13 -24.62 -46.01
C LEU A 466 6.43 -23.18 -45.54
N PRO A 467 5.97 -22.09 -46.19
CA PRO A 467 6.21 -20.73 -45.73
C PRO A 467 5.67 -20.45 -44.32
N VAL A 468 4.54 -21.05 -43.95
CA VAL A 468 3.93 -20.86 -42.63
C VAL A 468 4.67 -21.64 -41.54
N LEU A 469 5.27 -22.77 -41.88
CA LEU A 469 6.02 -23.62 -40.97
C LEU A 469 7.48 -23.17 -40.79
N ARG A 470 8.04 -22.48 -41.79
CA ARG A 470 9.44 -22.04 -41.81
C ARG A 470 9.84 -21.17 -40.60
N PRO A 471 9.06 -20.17 -40.15
CA PRO A 471 9.50 -19.32 -39.04
C PRO A 471 9.69 -20.08 -37.72
N ALA A 472 8.95 -21.18 -37.54
CA ALA A 472 9.03 -22.00 -36.33
C ALA A 472 10.28 -22.87 -36.27
N THR A 473 11.08 -22.96 -37.34
CA THR A 473 12.36 -23.68 -37.34
C THR A 473 13.52 -22.80 -36.87
N ALA A 474 13.35 -21.47 -36.93
CA ALA A 474 14.41 -20.50 -36.67
C ALA A 474 15.13 -20.74 -35.33
N GLY A 475 16.46 -20.83 -35.37
CA GLY A 475 17.30 -21.02 -34.17
C GLY A 475 17.42 -22.48 -33.70
N ASP A 476 16.94 -23.45 -34.48
CA ASP A 476 17.13 -24.89 -34.22
C ASP A 476 17.70 -25.56 -35.47
N ALA A 477 18.97 -25.98 -35.37
CA ALA A 477 19.70 -26.55 -36.48
C ALA A 477 19.16 -27.92 -36.95
N GLU A 478 18.57 -28.70 -36.04
CA GLU A 478 18.00 -30.01 -36.38
C GLU A 478 16.70 -29.81 -37.17
N LEU A 479 15.81 -28.94 -36.68
CA LEU A 479 14.58 -28.59 -37.39
C LEU A 479 14.84 -27.91 -38.73
N ASP A 480 15.84 -27.03 -38.81
CA ASP A 480 16.26 -26.41 -40.07
C ASP A 480 16.73 -27.46 -41.08
N THR A 481 17.49 -28.47 -40.63
CA THR A 481 17.96 -29.57 -41.48
C THR A 481 16.79 -30.43 -41.96
N LEU A 482 15.87 -30.79 -41.07
CA LEU A 482 14.66 -31.54 -41.41
C LEU A 482 13.78 -30.78 -42.40
N PHE A 483 13.56 -29.49 -42.17
CA PHE A 483 12.80 -28.62 -43.06
C PHE A 483 13.43 -28.55 -44.45
N ALA A 484 14.74 -28.31 -44.55
CA ALA A 484 15.44 -28.26 -45.83
C ALA A 484 15.36 -29.59 -46.59
N ARG A 485 15.43 -30.72 -45.88
CA ARG A 485 15.27 -32.06 -46.47
C ARG A 485 13.87 -32.25 -47.05
N VAL A 486 12.84 -31.87 -46.31
CA VAL A 486 11.43 -31.94 -46.75
C VAL A 486 11.19 -31.01 -47.95
N GLN A 487 11.68 -29.78 -47.90
CA GLN A 487 11.55 -28.80 -48.98
C GLN A 487 12.22 -29.31 -50.27
N THR A 488 13.45 -29.83 -50.16
CA THR A 488 14.19 -30.38 -51.30
C THR A 488 13.49 -31.60 -51.88
N ALA A 489 12.95 -32.47 -51.02
CA ALA A 489 12.23 -33.66 -51.46
C ALA A 489 10.92 -33.33 -52.20
N LEU A 490 10.22 -32.26 -51.77
CA LEU A 490 9.01 -31.78 -52.45
C LEU A 490 9.32 -30.99 -53.73
N ALA A 491 10.47 -30.33 -53.82
CA ALA A 491 10.89 -29.56 -54.99
C ALA A 491 11.43 -30.43 -56.15
N GLY A 492 11.81 -31.69 -55.90
CA GLY A 492 12.37 -32.60 -56.91
C GLY A 492 11.37 -33.04 -57.99
N ASP A 493 11.83 -33.10 -59.24
CA ASP A 493 11.03 -33.54 -60.42
C ASP A 493 11.05 -35.07 -60.62
N THR A 494 11.94 -35.78 -59.91
CA THR A 494 12.02 -37.25 -59.95
C THR A 494 11.18 -37.88 -58.86
N ALA A 495 10.78 -39.13 -59.07
CA ALA A 495 10.07 -39.97 -58.11
C ALA A 495 10.91 -40.19 -56.83
N ALA A 496 10.99 -39.17 -55.98
CA ALA A 496 11.50 -39.29 -54.64
C ALA A 496 10.70 -40.39 -53.94
N VAL A 497 11.40 -41.33 -53.31
CA VAL A 497 10.79 -42.50 -52.68
C VAL A 497 9.73 -41.99 -51.68
N PRO A 498 8.42 -42.27 -51.89
CA PRO A 498 7.35 -41.70 -51.08
C PRO A 498 7.56 -41.91 -49.58
N ALA A 499 8.16 -43.06 -49.22
CA ALA A 499 8.52 -43.41 -47.86
C ALA A 499 9.56 -42.47 -47.21
N GLU A 500 10.53 -41.94 -47.97
CA GLU A 500 11.54 -41.02 -47.43
C GLU A 500 10.96 -39.63 -47.15
N ILE A 501 10.04 -39.16 -48.00
CA ILE A 501 9.34 -37.88 -47.78
C ILE A 501 8.44 -37.99 -46.56
N ARG A 502 7.71 -39.11 -46.43
CA ARG A 502 6.88 -39.36 -45.25
C ARG A 502 7.72 -39.42 -43.98
N GLN A 503 8.83 -40.16 -43.98
CA GLN A 503 9.70 -40.26 -42.81
C GLN A 503 10.27 -38.88 -42.42
N ALA A 504 10.73 -38.10 -43.39
CA ALA A 504 11.23 -36.75 -43.13
C ALA A 504 10.11 -35.80 -42.64
N GLY A 505 8.90 -35.91 -43.20
CA GLY A 505 7.73 -35.15 -42.80
C GLY A 505 7.22 -35.51 -41.40
N GLU A 506 7.16 -36.79 -41.04
CA GLU A 506 6.80 -37.27 -39.71
C GLU A 506 7.82 -36.83 -38.65
N ALA A 507 9.11 -36.93 -38.96
CA ALA A 507 10.19 -36.45 -38.09
C ALA A 507 10.06 -34.93 -37.87
N PHE A 508 9.86 -34.17 -38.94
CA PHE A 508 9.65 -32.72 -38.87
C PHE A 508 8.41 -32.36 -38.04
N ARG A 509 7.25 -33.00 -38.27
CA ARG A 509 6.03 -32.76 -37.49
C ARG A 509 6.24 -33.05 -36.00
N THR A 510 6.90 -34.17 -35.70
CA THR A 510 7.11 -34.60 -34.32
C THR A 510 7.98 -33.61 -33.58
N ALA A 511 9.12 -33.22 -34.17
CA ALA A 511 10.02 -32.22 -33.60
C ALA A 511 9.32 -30.86 -33.42
N LEU A 512 8.52 -30.43 -34.41
CA LEU A 512 7.80 -29.16 -34.35
C LEU A 512 6.69 -29.16 -33.28
N SER A 513 5.98 -30.28 -33.09
CA SER A 513 4.87 -30.40 -32.12
C SER A 513 5.31 -30.24 -30.65
N GLN A 514 6.58 -30.53 -30.36
CA GLN A 514 7.17 -30.45 -29.03
C GLN A 514 7.81 -29.09 -28.75
N ARG A 515 7.87 -28.20 -29.75
CA ARG A 515 8.57 -26.93 -29.65
C ARG A 515 7.67 -25.80 -29.16
N THR A 516 8.13 -25.09 -28.15
CA THR A 516 7.58 -23.77 -27.78
C THR A 516 8.42 -22.70 -28.47
N VAL A 517 7.79 -21.90 -29.33
CA VAL A 517 8.44 -20.80 -30.06
C VAL A 517 8.09 -19.51 -29.34
N LEU A 518 9.10 -18.77 -28.89
CA LEU A 518 8.91 -17.48 -28.24
C LEU A 518 8.84 -16.34 -29.28
N PRO A 519 8.25 -15.18 -28.95
CA PRO A 519 8.13 -14.06 -29.89
C PRO A 519 9.43 -13.61 -30.57
N ASP A 520 10.58 -13.62 -29.88
CA ASP A 520 11.89 -13.31 -30.51
C ASP A 520 12.21 -14.29 -31.66
N THR A 521 12.00 -15.59 -31.43
CA THR A 521 12.22 -16.63 -32.44
C THR A 521 11.20 -16.58 -33.58
N MET A 522 9.93 -16.27 -33.29
CA MET A 522 8.91 -16.07 -34.33
C MET A 522 9.33 -14.93 -35.28
N LEU A 523 9.76 -13.81 -34.70
CA LEU A 523 10.20 -12.64 -35.45
C LEU A 523 11.50 -12.91 -36.22
N ALA A 524 12.45 -13.63 -35.62
CA ALA A 524 13.66 -14.06 -36.33
C ALA A 524 13.32 -14.85 -37.60
N GLY A 525 12.40 -15.81 -37.49
CA GLY A 525 11.93 -16.60 -38.62
C GLY A 525 11.16 -15.78 -39.67
N ALA A 526 10.29 -14.87 -39.24
CA ALA A 526 9.56 -13.97 -40.12
C ALA A 526 10.51 -13.03 -40.91
N ILE A 527 11.57 -12.53 -40.27
CA ILE A 527 12.59 -11.70 -40.93
C ILE A 527 13.32 -12.50 -42.01
N THR A 528 13.63 -13.77 -41.77
CA THR A 528 14.25 -14.66 -42.77
C THR A 528 13.38 -14.82 -44.01
N LEU A 529 12.06 -14.94 -43.87
CA LEU A 529 11.12 -15.01 -45.00
C LEU A 529 11.15 -13.73 -45.87
N LEU A 530 11.34 -12.57 -45.23
CA LEU A 530 11.39 -11.28 -45.93
C LEU A 530 12.79 -10.92 -46.46
N SER A 531 13.80 -11.75 -46.21
CA SER A 531 15.20 -11.50 -46.58
C SER A 531 15.75 -12.62 -47.49
N PRO A 532 15.26 -12.75 -48.74
CA PRO A 532 15.72 -13.78 -49.67
C PRO A 532 17.21 -13.62 -50.02
N GLN A 533 17.92 -14.74 -50.15
CA GLN A 533 19.39 -14.78 -50.28
C GLN A 533 19.91 -14.29 -51.65
N ASP A 534 19.08 -14.31 -52.71
CA ASP A 534 19.52 -14.11 -54.10
C ASP A 534 19.03 -12.78 -54.74
N GLY A 535 18.55 -11.83 -53.93
CA GLY A 535 18.06 -10.53 -54.44
C GLY A 535 16.71 -10.59 -55.16
N GLU A 536 16.04 -11.73 -55.11
CA GLU A 536 14.66 -11.92 -55.60
C GLU A 536 13.63 -11.27 -54.67
N THR A 537 12.43 -11.01 -55.19
CA THR A 537 11.32 -10.51 -54.37
C THR A 537 10.73 -11.64 -53.53
N SER A 538 10.50 -11.42 -52.22
CA SER A 538 9.83 -12.38 -51.35
C SER A 538 8.50 -12.86 -51.94
N ALA A 539 8.23 -14.16 -51.87
CA ALA A 539 6.99 -14.72 -52.40
C ALA A 539 5.77 -14.18 -51.64
N PRO A 540 4.59 -14.07 -52.27
CA PRO A 540 3.38 -13.61 -51.60
C PRO A 540 3.02 -14.42 -50.34
N GLU A 541 3.33 -15.72 -50.36
CA GLU A 541 3.10 -16.63 -49.24
C GLU A 541 4.05 -16.36 -48.07
N ASP A 542 5.32 -16.02 -48.35
CA ASP A 542 6.32 -15.62 -47.35
C ASP A 542 5.91 -14.30 -46.67
N VAL A 543 5.44 -13.34 -47.46
CA VAL A 543 4.93 -12.06 -46.95
C VAL A 543 3.68 -12.27 -46.09
N ALA A 544 2.77 -13.17 -46.51
CA ALA A 544 1.57 -13.49 -45.74
C ALA A 544 1.91 -14.17 -44.39
N ALA A 545 2.86 -15.12 -44.39
CA ALA A 545 3.31 -15.79 -43.18
C ALA A 545 4.00 -14.82 -42.21
N ALA A 546 4.90 -13.96 -42.69
CA ALA A 546 5.54 -12.93 -41.88
C ALA A 546 4.51 -11.91 -41.33
N SER A 547 3.54 -11.51 -42.14
CA SER A 547 2.47 -10.59 -41.73
C SER A 547 1.56 -11.18 -40.65
N ALA A 548 1.30 -12.49 -40.69
CA ALA A 548 0.51 -13.17 -39.65
C ALA A 548 1.21 -13.13 -38.30
N ILE A 549 2.53 -13.37 -38.26
CA ILE A 549 3.35 -13.25 -37.05
C ILE A 549 3.37 -11.81 -36.54
N ALA A 550 3.52 -10.83 -37.43
CA ALA A 550 3.48 -9.42 -37.07
C ALA A 550 2.15 -9.05 -36.39
N ARG A 551 1.02 -9.45 -36.98
CA ARG A 551 -0.33 -9.18 -36.43
C ARG A 551 -0.56 -9.85 -35.09
N LEU A 552 -0.05 -11.06 -34.91
CA LEU A 552 -0.11 -11.78 -33.64
C LEU A 552 0.61 -11.02 -32.51
N LEU A 553 1.74 -10.38 -32.83
CA LEU A 553 2.58 -9.71 -31.84
C LEU A 553 2.27 -8.23 -31.64
N LEU A 554 1.49 -7.61 -32.53
CA LEU A 554 1.08 -6.20 -32.43
C LEU A 554 0.52 -5.80 -31.05
N PRO A 555 -0.39 -6.57 -30.40
CA PRO A 555 -0.92 -6.19 -29.09
C PRO A 555 0.14 -6.15 -27.99
N LEU A 556 1.12 -7.05 -28.06
CA LEU A 556 2.24 -7.07 -27.11
C LEU A 556 3.22 -5.92 -27.39
N THR A 557 3.50 -5.67 -28.67
CA THR A 557 4.32 -4.52 -29.08
C THR A 557 3.67 -3.20 -28.70
N ALA A 558 2.35 -3.04 -28.81
CA ALA A 558 1.64 -1.83 -28.44
C ALA A 558 1.77 -1.48 -26.95
N ARG A 559 1.90 -2.51 -26.09
CA ARG A 559 2.18 -2.32 -24.65
C ARG A 559 3.58 -1.80 -24.36
N ILE A 560 4.57 -2.16 -25.18
CA ILE A 560 5.99 -1.87 -24.92
C ILE A 560 6.49 -0.66 -25.73
N ASP A 561 6.06 -0.52 -26.97
CA ASP A 561 6.45 0.51 -27.92
C ASP A 561 5.23 0.84 -28.83
N PRO A 562 4.33 1.74 -28.36
CA PRO A 562 3.09 2.06 -29.07
C PRO A 562 3.34 2.72 -30.43
N ASP A 563 4.42 3.52 -30.55
CA ASP A 563 4.79 4.16 -31.82
C ASP A 563 5.25 3.12 -32.84
N LEU A 564 6.01 2.09 -32.40
CA LEU A 564 6.34 0.93 -33.22
C LEU A 564 5.10 0.14 -33.65
N ALA A 565 4.19 -0.16 -32.72
CA ALA A 565 2.97 -0.88 -33.08
C ALA A 565 2.11 -0.10 -34.08
N ALA A 566 2.02 1.23 -33.94
CA ALA A 566 1.26 2.08 -34.85
C ALA A 566 1.85 2.10 -36.27
N ARG A 567 3.18 2.26 -36.41
CA ARG A 567 3.83 2.22 -37.73
C ARG A 567 3.73 0.85 -38.39
N THR A 568 3.96 -0.23 -37.63
CA THR A 568 3.84 -1.60 -38.16
C THR A 568 2.42 -1.93 -38.55
N GLY A 569 1.43 -1.46 -37.79
CA GLY A 569 0.02 -1.59 -38.14
C GLY A 569 -0.33 -0.89 -39.46
N ALA A 570 0.24 0.30 -39.71
CA ALA A 570 0.05 1.02 -40.96
C ALA A 570 0.70 0.28 -42.16
N ASP A 571 1.92 -0.22 -41.99
CA ASP A 571 2.63 -1.00 -43.01
C ASP A 571 1.87 -2.29 -43.35
N LEU A 572 1.33 -2.99 -42.34
CA LEU A 572 0.50 -4.18 -42.52
C LEU A 572 -0.84 -3.90 -43.20
N ALA A 573 -1.40 -2.68 -43.06
CA ALA A 573 -2.62 -2.25 -43.74
C ALA A 573 -2.37 -1.85 -45.20
N GLY A 574 -1.14 -1.43 -45.53
CA GLY A 574 -0.68 -1.17 -46.89
C GLY A 574 -0.52 -2.44 -47.74
N LEU A 575 -0.39 -3.61 -47.11
CA LEU A 575 -0.31 -4.91 -47.79
C LEU A 575 -1.72 -5.45 -48.10
N PRO A 576 -2.08 -5.76 -49.38
CA PRO A 576 -1.25 -5.95 -50.56
C PRO A 576 -1.42 -4.87 -51.65
N ARG A 577 -1.77 -3.62 -51.28
CA ARG A 577 -2.15 -2.56 -52.23
C ARG A 577 -0.98 -1.96 -53.00
N ASP A 578 0.23 -2.04 -52.47
CA ASP A 578 1.44 -1.54 -53.12
C ASP A 578 2.22 -2.68 -53.79
N ALA A 579 1.74 -3.09 -54.97
CA ALA A 579 2.44 -3.96 -55.91
C ALA A 579 3.65 -3.25 -56.57
N LYS A 580 4.49 -2.56 -55.79
CA LYS A 580 5.82 -2.12 -56.22
C LYS A 580 6.87 -2.99 -55.52
N PRO A 581 7.76 -3.67 -56.28
CA PRO A 581 8.78 -4.53 -55.71
C PRO A 581 9.67 -3.75 -54.73
N GLY A 582 9.76 -4.21 -53.48
CA GLY A 582 10.84 -3.88 -52.54
C GLY A 582 10.60 -2.77 -51.51
N GLY A 583 9.48 -2.02 -51.53
CA GLY A 583 9.22 -0.92 -50.59
C GLY A 583 8.59 -1.35 -49.27
N ALA A 584 7.31 -1.75 -49.31
CA ALA A 584 6.52 -2.12 -48.12
C ALA A 584 7.07 -3.38 -47.41
N THR A 585 7.59 -4.35 -48.17
CA THR A 585 8.22 -5.56 -47.61
C THR A 585 9.48 -5.23 -46.82
N ARG A 586 10.25 -4.22 -47.26
CA ARG A 586 11.47 -3.77 -46.57
C ARG A 586 11.13 -3.00 -45.30
N ALA A 587 10.12 -2.12 -45.36
CA ALA A 587 9.61 -1.42 -44.19
C ALA A 587 9.12 -2.42 -43.12
N LEU A 588 8.33 -3.43 -43.55
CA LEU A 588 7.90 -4.50 -42.66
C LEU A 588 9.09 -5.28 -42.08
N ALA A 589 10.12 -5.62 -42.86
CA ALA A 589 11.30 -6.32 -42.36
C ALA A 589 12.08 -5.49 -41.31
N GLU A 590 12.23 -4.18 -41.53
CA GLU A 590 12.84 -3.25 -40.57
C GLU A 590 12.01 -3.15 -39.28
N ASP A 591 10.69 -3.11 -39.41
CA ASP A 591 9.77 -3.09 -38.29
C ASP A 591 9.79 -4.40 -37.49
N LEU A 592 9.83 -5.56 -38.15
CA LEU A 592 9.98 -6.85 -37.47
C LEU A 592 11.32 -6.94 -36.72
N ALA A 593 12.40 -6.39 -37.27
CA ALA A 593 13.68 -6.32 -36.57
C ALA A 593 13.61 -5.40 -35.33
N ALA A 594 12.89 -4.29 -35.43
CA ALA A 594 12.65 -3.40 -34.30
C ALA A 594 11.74 -4.05 -33.24
N MET A 595 10.68 -4.76 -33.65
CA MET A 595 9.81 -5.55 -32.76
C MET A 595 10.63 -6.61 -32.04
N ARG A 596 11.53 -7.29 -32.76
CA ARG A 596 12.37 -8.34 -32.19
C ARG A 596 13.24 -7.79 -31.08
N LYS A 597 13.88 -6.65 -31.31
CA LYS A 597 14.68 -5.96 -30.30
C LYS A 597 13.83 -5.48 -29.12
N ALA A 598 12.62 -4.99 -29.37
CA ALA A 598 11.71 -4.50 -28.33
C ALA A 598 11.13 -5.64 -27.47
N LEU A 599 10.90 -6.81 -28.06
CA LEU A 599 10.32 -7.99 -27.41
C LEU A 599 11.37 -8.97 -26.86
N ALA A 600 12.66 -8.63 -26.94
CA ALA A 600 13.72 -9.48 -26.44
C ALA A 600 13.69 -9.53 -24.90
N LEU A 601 13.53 -10.74 -24.34
CA LEU A 601 13.57 -10.94 -22.89
C LEU A 601 14.95 -10.54 -22.32
N PRO A 602 14.98 -9.97 -21.09
CA PRO A 602 16.22 -9.77 -20.34
C PRO A 602 17.00 -11.09 -20.19
N GLU A 603 18.33 -11.01 -20.19
CA GLU A 603 19.19 -12.21 -20.20
C GLU A 603 19.05 -13.09 -18.94
N THR A 604 18.56 -12.51 -17.84
CA THR A 604 18.23 -13.21 -16.59
C THR A 604 16.99 -14.10 -16.71
N GLU A 605 15.98 -13.70 -17.48
CA GLU A 605 14.77 -14.51 -17.72
C GLU A 605 14.96 -15.54 -18.84
N ARG A 606 15.96 -15.36 -19.72
CA ARG A 606 16.27 -16.34 -20.78
C ARG A 606 16.89 -17.63 -20.27
N ARG A 607 17.38 -17.67 -19.03
CA ARG A 607 18.09 -18.84 -18.44
C ARG A 607 17.23 -19.65 -17.47
N SER A 608 16.09 -19.12 -17.04
CA SER A 608 15.07 -19.81 -16.24
C SER A 608 14.08 -20.53 -17.14
#